data_AF-A0A239TI56-F1
#
_entry.id   AF-A0A239TI56-F1
#
_cell.length_a   1.000
_cell.length_b   1.000
_cell.length_c   1.000
_cell.angle_alpha   90.00
_cell.angle_beta   90.00
_cell.angle_gamma   90.00
#
_symmetry.space_group_name_H-M   'P 1'
#
loop_
_entity.id
_entity.type
_entity.pdbx_description
1 polymer ?
#
loop_
_entity_poly.entity_id
_entity_poly.type
_entity_poly.pdbx_seq_one_letter_code
_entity_poly.pdbx_strand_id
1 'polypeptide(L)'
;MKFLYHIIAILVLSTFLYLFFVITDTLGTHHLAELLMNIDFLPGFRHAGFFSSLLFHLGTTTAVYIAFQCIKNSHFYPIGIIISIIMFGMLYPFLITMSVRSMFVFSWGDYAIWMLGHILFLVLIDLSLRFEKNFTHH
;
A
#
# COMPACT_ATOMS: atom_id res chain seq x y z
N MET A 1 12.24 10.97 19.26
CA MET A 1 12.10 11.53 17.90
C MET A 1 12.05 10.46 16.82
N LYS A 2 12.96 9.46 16.80
CA LYS A 2 12.96 8.37 15.79
C LYS A 2 11.64 7.58 15.70
N PHE A 3 11.08 7.17 16.84
CA PHE A 3 9.81 6.42 16.86
C PHE A 3 8.63 7.22 16.29
N LEU A 4 8.49 8.48 16.71
CA LEU A 4 7.45 9.38 16.19
C LEU A 4 7.60 9.62 14.68
N TYR A 5 8.83 9.73 14.17
CA TYR A 5 9.09 9.84 12.74
C TYR A 5 8.52 8.63 11.97
N HIS A 6 8.76 7.41 12.43
CA HIS A 6 8.24 6.20 11.78
C HIS A 6 6.71 6.15 11.80
N ILE A 7 6.08 6.51 12.91
CA ILE A 7 4.61 6.60 12.99
C ILE A 7 4.08 7.58 11.95
N ILE A 8 4.65 8.78 11.89
CA ILE A 8 4.22 9.81 10.92
C ILE A 8 4.45 9.32 9.50
N ALA A 9 5.60 8.71 9.21
CA ALA A 9 5.91 8.18 7.88
C ALA A 9 4.89 7.13 7.44
N ILE A 10 4.55 6.17 8.32
CA ILE A 10 3.53 5.15 8.04
C ILE A 10 2.16 5.78 7.77
N LEU A 11 1.74 6.75 8.59
CA LEU A 11 0.48 7.45 8.41
C LEU A 11 0.43 8.20 7.08
N VAL A 12 1.51 8.92 6.74
CA VAL A 12 1.63 9.66 5.48
C VAL A 12 1.61 8.71 4.29
N LEU A 13 2.36 7.61 4.34
CA LEU A 13 2.42 6.61 3.27
C LEU A 13 1.06 5.93 3.03
N SER A 14 0.41 5.50 4.11
CA SER A 14 -0.91 4.86 4.03
C SER A 14 -1.96 5.82 3.47
N THR A 15 -1.96 7.06 3.96
CA THR A 15 -2.88 8.11 3.52
C THR A 15 -2.61 8.50 2.07
N PHE A 16 -1.35 8.65 1.67
CA PHE A 16 -0.96 8.95 0.29
C PHE A 16 -1.52 7.92 -0.68
N LEU A 17 -1.30 6.63 -0.43
CA LEU A 17 -1.72 5.58 -1.36
C LEU A 17 -3.26 5.50 -1.45
N TYR A 18 -3.95 5.65 -0.32
CA TYR A 18 -5.41 5.71 -0.31
C TYR A 18 -5.94 6.92 -1.08
N LEU A 19 -5.41 8.13 -0.79
CA LEU A 19 -5.84 9.35 -1.48
C LEU A 19 -5.51 9.34 -2.97
N PHE A 20 -4.37 8.76 -3.36
CA PHE A 20 -4.02 8.56 -4.76
C PHE A 20 -5.13 7.80 -5.48
N PHE A 21 -5.59 6.68 -4.93
CA PHE A 21 -6.67 5.91 -5.55
C PHE A 21 -8.04 6.58 -5.46
N VAL A 22 -8.34 7.30 -4.38
CA VAL A 22 -9.57 8.11 -4.30
C VAL A 22 -9.60 9.13 -5.43
N ILE A 23 -8.49 9.82 -5.67
CA ILE A 23 -8.40 10.81 -6.76
C ILE A 23 -8.58 10.11 -8.12
N THR A 24 -7.91 8.98 -8.37
CA THR A 24 -8.07 8.28 -9.65
C THR A 24 -9.50 7.77 -9.83
N ASP A 25 -10.12 7.25 -8.79
CA ASP A 25 -11.51 6.78 -8.80
C ASP A 25 -12.48 7.93 -9.13
N THR A 26 -12.21 9.17 -8.68
CA THR A 26 -13.05 10.33 -9.05
C THR A 26 -12.90 10.78 -10.50
N LEU A 27 -11.81 10.42 -11.17
CA LEU A 27 -11.50 10.84 -12.54
C LEU A 27 -11.95 9.81 -13.59
N GLY A 28 -12.45 8.65 -13.17
CA GLY A 28 -12.89 7.58 -14.05
C GLY A 28 -13.98 6.71 -13.41
N THR A 29 -14.20 5.53 -13.97
CA THR A 29 -15.11 4.52 -13.38
C THR A 29 -14.27 3.43 -12.72
N HIS A 30 -13.35 3.84 -11.84
CA HIS A 30 -12.46 2.94 -11.11
C HIS A 30 -12.98 2.71 -9.69
N HIS A 31 -12.60 1.59 -9.08
CA HIS A 31 -12.93 1.25 -7.70
C HIS A 31 -11.67 0.85 -6.91
N LEU A 32 -10.52 1.46 -7.23
CA LEU A 32 -9.22 1.07 -6.69
C LEU A 32 -9.07 1.43 -5.21
N ALA A 33 -9.67 2.53 -4.75
CA ALA A 33 -9.63 2.90 -3.33
C ALA A 33 -10.45 1.90 -2.49
N GLU A 34 -11.61 1.49 -3.01
CA GLU A 34 -12.43 0.45 -2.37
C GLU A 34 -11.74 -0.91 -2.42
N LEU A 35 -11.07 -1.25 -3.52
CA LEU A 35 -10.32 -2.49 -3.67
C LEU A 35 -9.10 -2.53 -2.74
N LEU A 36 -8.36 -1.42 -2.60
CA LEU A 36 -7.24 -1.30 -1.66
C LEU A 36 -7.68 -1.59 -0.22
N MET A 37 -8.87 -1.12 0.13
CA MET A 37 -9.46 -1.23 1.46
C MET A 37 -10.31 -2.49 1.64
N ASN A 38 -10.39 -3.34 0.62
CA ASN A 38 -11.26 -4.49 0.63
C ASN A 38 -10.70 -5.59 1.53
N ILE A 39 -11.49 -5.98 2.54
CA ILE A 39 -11.19 -7.08 3.46
C ILE A 39 -12.37 -8.05 3.60
N ASP A 40 -13.34 -7.97 2.70
CA ASP A 40 -14.58 -8.74 2.73
C ASP A 40 -14.36 -10.25 2.62
N PHE A 41 -13.22 -10.67 2.07
CA PHE A 41 -12.78 -12.05 1.92
C PHE A 41 -12.29 -12.67 3.25
N LEU A 42 -12.02 -11.85 4.28
CA LEU A 42 -11.66 -12.35 5.59
C LEU A 42 -12.91 -12.81 6.36
N PRO A 43 -12.90 -13.98 7.01
CA PRO A 43 -14.01 -14.45 7.82
C PRO A 43 -14.40 -13.41 8.89
N GLY A 44 -15.67 -13.03 8.91
CA GLY A 44 -16.20 -12.02 9.85
C GLY A 44 -16.13 -10.56 9.36
N PHE A 45 -15.52 -10.28 8.20
CA PHE A 45 -15.34 -8.92 7.68
C PHE A 45 -16.17 -8.60 6.43
N ARG A 46 -17.13 -9.45 6.05
CA ARG A 46 -18.01 -9.25 4.89
C ARG A 46 -18.73 -7.88 4.88
N HIS A 47 -19.02 -7.34 6.06
CA HIS A 47 -19.65 -6.03 6.25
C HIS A 47 -18.74 -5.09 7.05
N ALA A 48 -17.42 -5.22 6.89
CA ALA A 48 -16.47 -4.34 7.54
C ALA A 48 -16.77 -2.88 7.21
N GLY A 49 -16.87 -2.05 8.25
CA GLY A 49 -16.95 -0.62 8.09
C GLY A 49 -15.61 -0.03 7.66
N PHE A 50 -15.67 1.21 7.16
CA PHE A 50 -14.49 1.96 6.70
C PHE A 50 -13.31 1.92 7.69
N PHE A 51 -13.58 2.11 9.00
CA PHE A 51 -12.52 2.13 10.01
C PHE A 51 -11.80 0.79 10.16
N SER A 52 -12.52 -0.34 10.07
CA SER A 52 -11.90 -1.66 10.12
C SER A 52 -10.99 -1.88 8.91
N SER A 53 -11.48 -1.57 7.71
CA SER A 53 -10.69 -1.60 6.49
C SER A 53 -9.44 -0.70 6.59
N LEU A 54 -9.60 0.51 7.15
CA LEU A 54 -8.50 1.46 7.31
C LEU A 54 -7.43 0.94 8.27
N LEU A 55 -7.82 0.30 9.37
CA LEU A 55 -6.89 -0.32 10.30
C LEU A 55 -6.12 -1.47 9.64
N PHE A 56 -6.77 -2.27 8.80
CA PHE A 56 -6.09 -3.31 8.02
C PHE A 56 -5.10 -2.71 7.03
N HIS A 57 -5.48 -1.67 6.30
CA HIS A 57 -4.58 -0.96 5.37
C HIS A 57 -3.39 -0.30 6.08
N LEU A 58 -3.61 0.30 7.25
CA LEU A 58 -2.54 0.80 8.11
C LEU A 58 -1.62 -0.34 8.58
N GLY A 59 -2.19 -1.48 8.94
CA GLY A 59 -1.46 -2.68 9.34
C GLY A 59 -0.57 -3.23 8.23
N THR A 60 -1.10 -3.35 7.01
CA THR A 60 -0.32 -3.82 5.85
C THR A 60 0.77 -2.81 5.46
N THR A 61 0.45 -1.52 5.47
CA THR A 61 1.45 -0.44 5.26
C THR A 61 2.57 -0.52 6.29
N THR A 62 2.22 -0.73 7.56
CA THR A 62 3.18 -0.89 8.66
C THR A 62 4.09 -2.10 8.44
N ALA A 63 3.51 -3.25 8.06
CA ALA A 63 4.27 -4.47 7.82
C ALA A 63 5.29 -4.29 6.68
N VAL A 64 4.88 -3.68 5.57
CA VAL A 64 5.76 -3.39 4.44
C VAL A 64 6.86 -2.40 4.85
N TYR A 65 6.51 -1.31 5.53
CA TYR A 65 7.47 -0.32 6.00
C TYR A 65 8.52 -0.93 6.94
N ILE A 66 8.09 -1.74 7.92
CA ILE A 66 9.00 -2.44 8.84
C ILE A 66 9.91 -3.40 8.08
N ALA A 67 9.38 -4.16 7.11
CA ALA A 67 10.19 -5.06 6.30
C ALA A 67 11.31 -4.30 5.59
N PHE A 68 11.01 -3.17 4.94
CA PHE A 68 12.02 -2.31 4.33
C PHE A 68 12.99 -1.70 5.34
N GLN A 69 12.51 -1.28 6.50
CA GLN A 69 13.35 -0.76 7.59
C GLN A 69 14.37 -1.80 8.07
N CYS A 70 13.98 -3.08 8.14
CA CYS A 70 14.88 -4.17 8.53
C CYS A 70 15.99 -4.44 7.50
N ILE A 71 15.72 -4.24 6.21
CA ILE A 71 16.67 -4.54 5.12
C ILE A 71 17.35 -3.29 4.54
N LYS A 72 17.07 -2.08 5.05
CA LYS A 72 17.52 -0.80 4.44
C LYS A 72 19.03 -0.64 4.24
N ASN A 73 19.84 -1.28 5.08
CA ASN A 73 21.30 -1.24 5.00
C ASN A 73 21.90 -2.51 4.37
N SER A 74 21.06 -3.42 3.89
CA SER A 74 21.47 -4.69 3.31
C SER A 74 21.58 -4.61 1.80
N HIS A 75 22.49 -5.41 1.22
CA HIS A 75 22.57 -5.63 -0.23
C HIS A 75 21.29 -6.25 -0.80
N PHE A 76 20.41 -6.80 0.04
CA PHE A 76 19.10 -7.32 -0.36
C PHE A 76 18.02 -6.25 -0.56
N TYR A 77 18.28 -4.97 -0.23
CA TYR A 77 17.29 -3.91 -0.37
C TYR A 77 16.69 -3.77 -1.79
N PRO A 78 17.49 -3.79 -2.88
CA PRO A 78 16.95 -3.74 -4.24
C PRO A 78 16.10 -4.97 -4.59
N ILE A 79 16.46 -6.14 -4.05
CA ILE A 79 15.69 -7.38 -4.23
C ILE A 79 14.33 -7.26 -3.54
N GLY A 80 14.29 -6.66 -2.35
CA GLY A 80 13.03 -6.33 -1.65
C GLY A 80 12.09 -5.48 -2.50
N ILE A 81 12.61 -4.44 -3.18
CA ILE A 81 11.82 -3.60 -4.10
C ILE A 81 11.22 -4.45 -5.24
N ILE A 82 12.04 -5.27 -5.90
CA ILE A 82 11.59 -6.12 -7.02
C ILE A 82 10.49 -7.08 -6.57
N ILE A 83 10.69 -7.74 -5.42
CA ILE A 83 9.71 -8.66 -4.85
C ILE A 83 8.40 -7.92 -4.54
N SER A 84 8.47 -6.73 -3.94
CA SER A 84 7.27 -5.94 -3.64
C SER A 84 6.50 -5.54 -4.91
N ILE A 85 7.19 -5.15 -5.99
CA ILE A 85 6.53 -4.86 -7.27
C ILE A 85 5.78 -6.09 -7.80
N ILE A 86 6.40 -7.26 -7.78
CA ILE A 86 5.76 -8.52 -8.20
C ILE A 86 4.56 -8.83 -7.31
N MET A 87 4.71 -8.71 -5.98
CA MET A 87 3.63 -8.94 -5.03
C MET A 87 2.45 -7.99 -5.26
N PHE A 88 2.69 -6.69 -5.47
CA PHE A 88 1.63 -5.73 -5.75
C PHE A 88 0.93 -6.03 -7.09
N GLY A 89 1.68 -6.47 -8.10
CA GLY A 89 1.10 -6.94 -9.37
C GLY A 89 0.21 -8.17 -9.18
N MET A 90 0.61 -9.12 -8.36
CA MET A 90 -0.23 -10.28 -8.05
C MET A 90 -1.42 -9.94 -7.15
N LEU A 91 -1.29 -8.92 -6.29
CA LEU A 91 -2.31 -8.55 -5.33
C LEU A 91 -3.58 -8.01 -5.99
N TYR A 92 -3.47 -7.26 -7.08
CA TYR A 92 -4.64 -6.75 -7.80
C TYR A 92 -5.61 -7.85 -8.29
N PRO A 93 -5.19 -8.80 -9.15
CA PRO A 93 -6.09 -9.87 -9.59
C PRO A 93 -6.49 -10.80 -8.44
N PHE A 94 -5.64 -10.97 -7.42
CA PHE A 94 -5.96 -11.75 -6.23
C PHE A 94 -7.12 -11.13 -5.44
N LEU A 95 -7.05 -9.83 -5.12
CA LEU A 95 -8.10 -9.14 -4.35
C LEU A 95 -9.43 -9.14 -5.10
N ILE A 96 -9.41 -9.00 -6.43
CA ILE A 96 -10.60 -9.11 -7.27
C ILE A 96 -11.20 -10.52 -7.18
N THR A 97 -10.36 -11.55 -7.35
CA THR A 97 -10.81 -12.95 -7.34
C THR A 97 -11.39 -13.37 -5.98
N MET A 98 -10.82 -12.84 -4.90
CA MET A 98 -11.23 -13.17 -3.53
C MET A 98 -12.42 -12.35 -3.04
N SER A 99 -12.72 -11.21 -3.66
CA SER A 99 -13.81 -10.35 -3.20
C SER A 99 -15.17 -11.01 -3.40
N VAL A 100 -16.08 -10.70 -2.49
CA VAL A 100 -17.49 -11.11 -2.61
C VAL A 100 -18.34 -10.05 -3.31
N ARG A 101 -17.76 -8.90 -3.71
CA ARG A 101 -18.46 -7.80 -4.40
C ARG A 101 -18.29 -7.92 -5.91
N SER A 102 -19.40 -7.95 -6.64
CA SER A 102 -19.42 -8.06 -8.10
C SER A 102 -18.94 -6.82 -8.86
N MET A 103 -18.79 -5.68 -8.18
CA MET A 103 -18.28 -4.44 -8.77
C MET A 103 -16.79 -4.53 -9.15
N PHE A 104 -16.02 -5.41 -8.52
CA PHE A 104 -14.61 -5.57 -8.84
C PHE A 104 -14.46 -6.51 -10.02
N VAL A 105 -14.08 -5.92 -11.16
CA VAL A 105 -13.82 -6.64 -12.41
C VAL A 105 -12.43 -6.27 -12.88
N PHE A 106 -11.66 -7.27 -13.31
CA PHE A 106 -10.30 -7.04 -13.80
C PHE A 106 -10.31 -6.12 -15.02
N SER A 107 -9.51 -5.05 -14.96
CA SER A 107 -9.26 -4.13 -16.06
C SER A 107 -7.77 -3.85 -16.17
N TRP A 108 -7.23 -3.84 -17.39
CA TRP A 108 -5.83 -3.49 -17.63
C TRP A 108 -5.51 -2.03 -17.28
N GLY A 109 -6.48 -1.12 -17.42
CA GLY A 109 -6.31 0.28 -17.05
C GLY A 109 -6.15 0.44 -15.54
N ASP A 110 -7.06 -0.18 -14.79
CA ASP A 110 -7.05 -0.24 -13.33
C ASP A 110 -5.78 -0.93 -12.81
N TYR A 111 -5.35 -2.01 -13.46
CA TYR A 111 -4.08 -2.67 -13.16
C TYR A 111 -2.88 -1.73 -13.34
N ALA A 112 -2.83 -0.95 -14.43
CA ALA A 112 -1.74 0.00 -14.67
C ALA A 112 -1.73 1.12 -13.61
N ILE A 113 -2.89 1.65 -13.25
CA ILE A 113 -3.02 2.68 -12.20
C ILE A 113 -2.65 2.09 -10.82
N TRP A 114 -3.09 0.86 -10.54
CA TRP A 114 -2.72 0.11 -9.33
C TRP A 114 -1.20 0.00 -9.21
N MET A 115 -0.53 -0.46 -10.27
CA MET A 115 0.92 -0.58 -10.30
C MET A 115 1.61 0.76 -10.15
N LEU A 116 1.11 1.81 -10.80
CA LEU A 116 1.66 3.16 -10.68
C LEU A 116 1.59 3.66 -9.23
N GLY A 117 0.44 3.54 -8.57
CA GLY A 117 0.28 3.96 -7.18
C GLY A 117 1.24 3.23 -6.23
N HIS A 118 1.41 1.91 -6.42
CA HIS A 118 2.31 1.11 -5.60
C HIS A 118 3.79 1.38 -5.87
N ILE A 119 4.18 1.68 -7.12
CA ILE A 119 5.55 2.12 -7.44
C ILE A 119 5.84 3.45 -6.76
N LEU A 120 4.92 4.42 -6.82
CA LEU A 120 5.07 5.70 -6.12
C LEU A 120 5.18 5.50 -4.60
N PHE A 121 4.36 4.60 -4.04
CA PHE A 121 4.45 4.22 -2.63
C PHE A 121 5.82 3.66 -2.24
N LEU A 122 6.41 2.77 -3.06
CA LEU A 122 7.77 2.26 -2.82
C LEU A 122 8.85 3.34 -2.90
N VAL A 123 8.72 4.27 -3.84
CA VAL A 123 9.62 5.44 -3.93
C VAL A 123 9.53 6.28 -2.66
N LEU A 124 8.32 6.52 -2.13
CA LEU A 124 8.15 7.27 -0.88
C LEU A 124 8.69 6.54 0.34
N ILE A 125 8.59 5.20 0.40
CA ILE A 125 9.28 4.40 1.42
C ILE A 125 10.78 4.66 1.35
N ASP A 126 11.39 4.51 0.17
CA ASP A 126 12.84 4.69 0.00
C ASP A 126 13.29 6.10 0.40
N LEU A 127 12.55 7.13 -0.02
CA LEU A 127 12.81 8.51 0.38
C LEU A 127 12.68 8.71 1.90
N SER A 128 11.67 8.14 2.53
CA SER A 128 11.50 8.20 3.99
C SER A 128 12.70 7.57 4.71
N LEU A 129 13.12 6.37 4.30
CA LEU A 129 14.23 5.68 4.98
C LEU A 129 15.57 6.38 4.77
N ARG A 130 15.81 6.98 3.60
CA ARG A 130 16.99 7.82 3.35
C ARG A 130 16.97 9.10 4.18
N PHE A 131 15.81 9.75 4.28
CA PHE A 131 15.66 10.97 5.05
C PHE A 131 15.87 10.73 6.55
N GLU A 132 15.35 9.62 7.09
CA GLU A 132 15.65 9.19 8.45
C GLU A 132 17.16 9.09 8.70
N LYS A 133 17.90 8.43 7.79
CA LYS A 133 19.35 8.24 7.92
C LYS A 133 20.08 9.59 8.03
N ASN A 134 19.69 10.58 7.24
CA ASN A 134 20.31 11.90 7.26
C ASN A 134 20.10 12.65 8.59
N PHE A 135 18.96 12.45 9.28
CA PHE A 135 18.76 13.00 10.64
C PHE A 135 19.58 12.30 11.72
N THR A 136 20.04 11.08 11.48
CA THR A 136 20.78 10.31 12.50
C THR A 136 22.30 10.57 12.49
N HIS A 137 22.79 11.31 11.50
CA HIS A 137 24.20 11.68 11.35
C HIS A 137 24.50 13.13 11.74
N HIS A 138 23.51 13.87 12.26
CA HIS A 138 23.64 15.20 12.87
C HIS A 138 23.25 15.13 14.34
#